data_AF-A0A967HH84-F1
#
_entry.id   AF-A0A967HH84-F1
#
_cell.length_a   1.000
_cell.length_b   1.000
_cell.length_c   1.000
_cell.angle_alpha   90.00
_cell.angle_beta   90.00
_cell.angle_gamma   90.00
#
_symmetry.space_group_name_H-M   'P 1'
#
loop_
_entity.id
_entity.type
_entity.pdbx_description
1 polymer ?
#
loop_
_entity_poly.entity_id
_entity_poly.type
_entity_poly.pdbx_seq_one_letter_code
_entity_poly.pdbx_strand_id
1 'polypeptide(L)'
;PVGTTLPGGTEIREAEIRGETSRGMLCSEAELDLGRDASGLLRLADGLTPGAPLVEELGLDDTRLTLEITPNRPDLLSHVGVARELAPDGHHGIELPPFPARDSEERTDATMPAVDFRRFEEKGTGEGVRIRIDDPEGCPRYIGVVIEGIEVGPSPAWLASRLRAIGQRPINNVVDATNYVLHELGQPLHAFDLDALKGPA
;
A
#
# COMPACT_ATOMS: atom_id res chain seq x y z
N PRO A 1 3.72 27.23 -9.21
CA PRO A 1 3.30 28.59 -9.65
C PRO A 1 4.48 29.31 -10.31
N VAL A 2 4.31 30.51 -10.88
CA VAL A 2 5.47 31.31 -11.32
C VAL A 2 6.41 31.54 -10.13
N GLY A 3 7.72 31.39 -10.36
CA GLY A 3 8.75 31.46 -9.32
C GLY A 3 8.99 30.14 -8.57
N THR A 4 8.27 29.06 -8.89
CA THR A 4 8.55 27.72 -8.35
C THR A 4 9.69 27.06 -9.12
N THR A 5 10.63 26.46 -8.40
CA THR A 5 11.64 25.56 -8.98
C THR A 5 11.20 24.11 -8.81
N LEU A 6 11.06 23.39 -9.92
CA LEU A 6 10.73 21.96 -9.93
C LEU A 6 11.94 21.09 -9.59
N PRO A 7 11.71 19.81 -9.20
CA PRO A 7 12.75 18.79 -9.21
C PRO A 7 13.52 18.79 -10.54
N GLY A 8 14.85 18.71 -10.48
CA GLY A 8 15.72 18.86 -11.65
C GLY A 8 16.09 20.31 -12.02
N GLY A 9 15.60 21.31 -11.28
CA GLY A 9 16.07 22.70 -11.36
C GLY A 9 15.36 23.59 -12.38
N THR A 10 14.25 23.11 -12.97
CA THR A 10 13.47 23.92 -13.91
C THR A 10 12.66 24.97 -13.17
N GLU A 11 12.86 26.25 -13.49
CA GLU A 11 12.11 27.36 -12.91
C GLU A 11 10.87 27.70 -13.74
N ILE A 12 9.71 27.76 -13.09
CA ILE A 12 8.43 28.11 -13.74
C ILE A 12 8.32 29.62 -13.90
N ARG A 13 8.11 30.06 -15.14
CA ARG A 13 7.99 31.47 -15.53
C ARG A 13 6.69 31.70 -16.29
N GLU A 14 6.23 32.95 -16.31
CA GLU A 14 5.13 33.36 -17.20
C GLU A 14 5.61 33.25 -18.66
N ALA A 15 4.79 32.62 -19.50
CA ALA A 15 5.12 32.37 -20.90
C ALA A 15 3.87 32.47 -21.78
N GLU A 16 4.07 32.82 -23.04
CA GLU A 16 3.00 32.85 -24.04
C GLU A 16 3.01 31.54 -24.83
N ILE A 17 1.91 30.79 -24.78
CA ILE A 17 1.77 29.50 -25.44
C ILE A 17 0.63 29.61 -26.44
N ARG A 18 0.96 29.58 -27.74
CA ARG A 18 -0.01 29.67 -28.84
C ARG A 18 -0.90 30.93 -28.77
N GLY A 19 -0.33 32.04 -28.33
CA GLY A 19 -1.03 33.34 -28.21
C GLY A 19 -1.80 33.53 -26.92
N GLU A 20 -1.76 32.56 -26.00
CA GLU A 20 -2.41 32.63 -24.69
C GLU A 20 -1.36 32.71 -23.57
N THR A 21 -1.60 33.55 -22.57
CA THR A 21 -0.71 33.72 -21.43
C THR A 21 -0.85 32.55 -20.44
N SER A 22 0.24 31.82 -20.20
CA SER A 22 0.33 30.79 -19.16
C SER A 22 1.07 31.31 -17.94
N ARG A 23 0.44 31.20 -16.76
CA ARG A 23 0.98 31.64 -15.45
C ARG A 23 1.36 30.48 -14.54
N GLY A 24 1.77 29.37 -15.13
CA GLY A 24 2.16 28.18 -14.41
C GLY A 24 2.23 26.95 -15.28
N MET A 25 2.29 25.81 -14.62
CA MET A 25 2.37 24.50 -15.27
C MET A 25 1.58 23.50 -14.43
N LEU A 26 0.71 22.73 -15.08
CA LEU A 26 0.17 21.50 -14.51
C LEU A 26 1.21 20.41 -14.75
N CYS A 27 1.55 19.66 -13.71
CA CYS A 27 2.68 18.73 -13.74
C CYS A 27 2.22 17.27 -13.80
N SER A 28 3.00 16.44 -14.47
CA SER A 28 2.97 14.97 -14.42
C SER A 28 3.63 14.43 -13.14
N GLU A 29 3.53 13.12 -12.90
CA GLU A 29 4.28 12.47 -11.81
C GLU A 29 5.80 12.60 -12.02
N ALA A 30 6.26 12.44 -13.27
CA ALA A 30 7.67 12.49 -13.61
C ALA A 30 8.29 13.88 -13.37
N GLU A 31 7.58 14.95 -13.71
CA GLU A 31 8.07 16.32 -13.52
C GLU A 31 8.15 16.72 -12.04
N LEU A 32 7.39 16.05 -11.17
CA LEU A 32 7.40 16.26 -9.73
C LEU A 32 8.31 15.26 -8.98
N ASP A 33 9.02 14.38 -9.70
CA ASP A 33 9.82 13.28 -9.12
C ASP A 33 9.01 12.37 -8.18
N LEU A 34 7.70 12.25 -8.43
CA LEU A 34 6.77 11.41 -7.66
C LEU A 34 6.51 10.07 -8.34
N GLY A 35 7.02 9.87 -9.56
CA GLY A 35 6.82 8.67 -10.35
C GLY A 35 7.47 8.77 -11.72
N ARG A 36 7.14 7.82 -12.60
CA ARG A 36 7.67 7.78 -13.99
C ARG A 36 6.61 8.10 -15.03
N ASP A 37 5.35 8.26 -14.62
CA ASP A 37 4.30 8.56 -15.57
C ASP A 37 4.47 9.99 -16.10
N ALA A 38 4.75 10.06 -17.39
CA ALA A 38 4.83 11.28 -18.18
C ALA A 38 3.78 11.29 -19.30
N SER A 39 2.85 10.33 -19.30
CA SER A 39 1.79 10.23 -20.31
C SER A 39 0.68 11.27 -20.13
N GLY A 40 0.58 11.85 -18.93
CA GLY A 40 -0.41 12.87 -18.60
C GLY A 40 -0.13 13.61 -17.30
N LEU A 41 -1.10 14.41 -16.88
CA LEU A 41 -1.05 15.19 -15.64
C LEU A 41 -1.28 14.31 -14.41
N LEU A 42 -0.61 14.64 -13.30
CA LEU A 42 -0.89 14.04 -12.01
C LEU A 42 -2.34 14.35 -11.62
N ARG A 43 -3.13 13.29 -11.45
CA ARG A 43 -4.50 13.40 -10.93
C ARG A 43 -4.45 13.37 -9.41
N LEU A 44 -4.95 14.43 -8.80
CA LEU A 44 -5.07 14.53 -7.35
C LEU A 44 -6.36 13.86 -6.90
N ALA A 45 -6.35 13.30 -5.69
CA ALA A 45 -7.57 12.82 -5.05
C ALA A 45 -8.48 13.99 -4.68
N ASP A 46 -9.78 13.70 -4.53
CA ASP A 46 -10.74 14.69 -4.03
C ASP A 46 -10.41 15.09 -2.58
N GLY A 47 -10.80 16.31 -2.19
CA GLY A 47 -10.67 16.80 -0.82
C GLY A 47 -9.40 17.63 -0.54
N LEU A 48 -8.53 17.82 -1.54
CA LEU A 48 -7.38 18.73 -1.40
C LEU A 48 -7.82 20.20 -1.50
N THR A 49 -7.13 21.07 -0.76
CA THR A 49 -7.45 22.51 -0.69
C THR A 49 -6.70 23.30 -1.76
N PRO A 50 -7.38 23.96 -2.72
CA PRO A 50 -6.70 24.77 -3.73
C PRO A 50 -5.85 25.89 -3.10
N GLY A 51 -4.60 26.00 -3.53
CA GLY A 51 -3.64 27.00 -3.04
C GLY A 51 -2.80 26.55 -1.84
N ALA A 52 -3.14 25.44 -1.20
CA ALA A 52 -2.28 24.82 -0.19
C ALA A 52 -0.99 24.25 -0.83
N PRO A 53 0.14 24.22 -0.10
CA PRO A 53 1.36 23.61 -0.58
C PRO A 53 1.17 22.12 -0.89
N LEU A 54 1.49 21.70 -2.11
CA LEU A 54 1.34 20.30 -2.55
C LEU A 54 2.14 19.33 -1.66
N VAL A 55 3.31 19.76 -1.20
CA VAL A 55 4.18 18.98 -0.32
C VAL A 55 3.48 18.66 1.01
N GLU A 56 2.73 19.60 1.57
CA GLU A 56 1.99 19.41 2.82
C GLU A 56 0.75 18.54 2.59
N GLU A 57 -0.05 18.86 1.57
CA GLU A 57 -1.30 18.14 1.24
C GLU A 57 -1.07 16.66 0.91
N LEU A 58 0.07 16.33 0.29
CA LEU A 58 0.44 14.96 -0.04
C LEU A 58 1.33 14.30 1.01
N GLY A 59 1.69 15.00 2.10
CA GLY A 59 2.57 14.50 3.15
C GLY A 59 3.96 14.11 2.62
N LEU A 60 4.49 14.87 1.67
CA LEU A 60 5.77 14.59 1.01
C LEU A 60 6.98 15.10 1.81
N ASP A 61 6.75 15.94 2.82
CA ASP A 61 7.77 16.33 3.81
C ASP A 61 7.96 15.19 4.82
N ASP A 62 8.61 14.12 4.37
CA ASP A 62 8.85 12.91 5.15
C ASP A 62 10.32 12.48 5.09
N THR A 63 10.74 11.69 6.07
CA THR A 63 12.11 11.15 6.17
C THR A 63 12.12 9.65 5.94
N ARG A 64 12.86 9.23 4.91
CA ARG A 64 13.09 7.81 4.65
C ARG A 64 14.32 7.30 5.42
N LEU A 65 14.08 6.47 6.42
CA LEU A 65 15.14 5.73 7.12
C LEU A 65 15.47 4.44 6.36
N THR A 66 16.76 4.22 6.08
CA THR A 66 17.25 2.95 5.52
C THR A 66 18.02 2.22 6.61
N LEU A 67 17.57 1.01 6.95
CA LEU A 67 18.11 0.21 8.04
C LEU A 67 18.88 -0.99 7.49
N GLU A 68 20.07 -1.26 8.04
CA GLU A 68 20.78 -2.51 7.81
C GLU A 68 20.38 -3.52 8.91
N ILE A 69 19.55 -4.49 8.54
CA ILE A 69 19.01 -5.48 9.49
C ILE A 69 19.85 -6.75 9.43
N THR A 70 20.39 -7.17 10.58
CA THR A 70 21.13 -8.42 10.72
C THR A 70 20.20 -9.64 10.80
N PRO A 71 20.65 -10.86 10.43
CA PRO A 71 19.79 -12.04 10.35
C PRO A 71 19.10 -12.46 11.66
N ASN A 72 19.61 -12.01 12.82
CA ASN A 72 19.03 -12.31 14.14
C ASN A 72 17.82 -11.44 14.51
N ARG A 73 17.47 -10.43 13.69
CA ARG A 73 16.34 -9.52 13.93
C ARG A 73 15.33 -9.48 12.77
N PRO A 74 14.78 -10.63 12.32
CA PRO A 74 13.81 -10.65 11.23
C PRO A 74 12.51 -9.91 11.58
N ASP A 75 12.23 -9.71 12.87
CA ASP A 75 11.13 -8.90 13.36
C ASP A 75 11.20 -7.44 12.87
N LEU A 76 12.40 -6.89 12.67
CA LEU A 76 12.62 -5.51 12.20
C LEU A 76 12.44 -5.33 10.68
N LEU A 77 12.03 -6.36 9.96
CA LEU A 77 11.74 -6.29 8.51
C LEU A 77 10.32 -5.75 8.21
N SER A 78 9.70 -5.07 9.18
CA SER A 78 8.36 -4.51 9.06
C SER A 78 8.21 -3.21 9.86
N HIS A 79 7.25 -2.36 9.47
CA HIS A 79 6.96 -1.12 10.18
C HIS A 79 6.50 -1.39 11.62
N VAL A 80 5.62 -2.38 11.83
CA VAL A 80 5.18 -2.76 13.18
C VAL A 80 6.36 -3.27 14.02
N GLY A 81 7.28 -4.02 13.43
CA GLY A 81 8.49 -4.48 14.12
C GLY A 81 9.40 -3.35 14.56
N VAL A 82 9.70 -2.42 13.65
CA VAL A 82 10.48 -1.21 13.98
C VAL A 82 9.76 -0.35 15.00
N ALA A 83 8.44 -0.15 14.88
CA ALA A 83 7.65 0.59 15.86
C ALA A 83 7.70 -0.06 17.25
N ARG A 84 7.72 -1.39 17.32
CA ARG A 84 7.91 -2.14 18.58
C ARG A 84 9.27 -1.90 19.21
N GLU A 85 10.33 -1.88 18.42
CA GLU A 85 11.67 -1.57 18.91
C GLU A 85 11.78 -0.12 19.41
N LEU A 86 11.12 0.81 18.71
CA LEU A 86 11.12 2.23 19.05
C LEU A 86 10.17 2.61 20.18
N ALA A 87 9.40 1.66 20.73
CA ALA A 87 8.48 1.87 21.84
C ALA A 87 9.02 1.26 23.16
N PRO A 88 10.13 1.76 23.74
CA PRO A 88 10.66 1.23 24.98
C PRO A 88 9.76 1.59 26.18
N ASP A 89 9.53 0.60 27.05
CA ASP A 89 9.02 0.65 28.43
C ASP A 89 7.97 1.74 28.76
N GLY A 90 6.97 1.92 27.90
CA GLY A 90 5.72 2.63 28.23
C GLY A 90 5.73 4.15 28.07
N HIS A 91 6.76 4.73 27.43
CA HIS A 91 6.74 6.15 27.07
C HIS A 91 5.89 6.45 25.83
N HIS A 92 5.80 5.48 24.92
CA HIS A 92 5.01 5.54 23.71
C HIS A 92 4.27 4.21 23.52
N GLY A 93 2.98 4.29 23.19
CA GLY A 93 2.19 3.13 22.81
C GLY A 93 2.32 2.84 21.32
N ILE A 94 2.03 1.60 20.93
CA ILE A 94 1.88 1.23 19.53
C ILE A 94 0.40 1.10 19.26
N GLU A 95 -0.09 1.93 18.36
CA GLU A 95 -1.42 1.76 17.81
C GLU A 95 -1.31 0.84 16.60
N LEU A 96 -1.85 -0.37 16.73
CA LEU A 96 -1.94 -1.28 15.61
C LEU A 96 -3.13 -0.88 14.73
N PRO A 97 -3.06 -1.09 13.41
CA PRO A 97 -4.20 -0.89 12.54
C PRO A 97 -5.38 -1.78 13.01
N PRO A 98 -6.62 -1.31 12.88
CA PRO A 98 -7.79 -2.10 13.24
C PRO A 98 -7.82 -3.37 12.38
N PHE A 99 -7.94 -4.52 13.02
CA PHE A 99 -8.11 -5.80 12.32
C PHE A 99 -9.59 -6.10 12.11
N PRO A 100 -9.98 -6.67 10.96
CA PRO A 100 -11.35 -7.13 10.76
C PRO A 100 -11.70 -8.14 11.84
N ALA A 101 -12.90 -7.98 12.41
CA ALA A 101 -13.41 -8.89 13.42
C ALA A 101 -13.60 -10.30 12.87
N ARG A 102 -13.46 -11.32 13.72
CA ARG A 102 -13.58 -12.73 13.32
C ARG A 102 -14.99 -13.11 12.92
N ASP A 103 -15.99 -12.39 13.43
CA ASP A 103 -17.39 -12.55 13.07
C ASP A 103 -18.10 -11.18 13.12
N SER A 104 -19.37 -11.17 12.70
CA SER A 104 -20.19 -9.97 12.68
C SER A 104 -20.51 -9.41 14.07
N GLU A 105 -20.42 -10.23 15.12
CA GLU A 105 -20.75 -9.85 16.50
C GLU A 105 -19.58 -9.11 17.17
N GLU A 106 -18.34 -9.45 16.81
CA GLU A 106 -17.12 -8.79 17.25
C GLU A 106 -16.79 -7.48 16.48
N ARG A 107 -17.60 -7.08 15.49
CA ARG A 107 -17.37 -5.85 14.71
C ARG A 107 -17.59 -4.59 15.54
N THR A 108 -16.52 -3.86 15.78
CA THR A 108 -16.56 -2.51 16.35
C THR A 108 -16.77 -1.41 15.30
N ASP A 109 -16.49 -1.72 14.02
CA ASP A 109 -16.66 -0.80 12.89
C ASP A 109 -17.53 -1.42 11.79
N ALA A 110 -18.65 -0.77 11.50
CA ALA A 110 -19.61 -1.19 10.48
C ALA A 110 -19.11 -1.01 9.04
N THR A 111 -17.96 -0.37 8.83
CA THR A 111 -17.29 -0.25 7.52
C THR A 111 -16.30 -1.38 7.27
N MET A 112 -15.84 -2.09 8.31
CA MET A 112 -14.92 -3.22 8.17
C MET A 112 -15.67 -4.48 7.72
N PRO A 113 -15.14 -5.27 6.76
CA PRO A 113 -15.77 -6.52 6.37
C PRO A 113 -15.72 -7.56 7.50
N ALA A 114 -16.78 -8.34 7.67
CA ALA A 114 -16.73 -9.56 8.47
C ALA A 114 -16.05 -10.66 7.64
N VAL A 115 -15.13 -11.43 8.24
CA VAL A 115 -14.45 -12.54 7.55
C VAL A 115 -14.81 -13.83 8.27
N ASP A 116 -15.56 -14.73 7.62
CA ASP A 116 -15.85 -16.07 8.17
C ASP A 116 -14.57 -16.91 8.22
N PHE A 117 -13.94 -16.97 9.40
CA PHE A 117 -12.70 -17.70 9.59
C PHE A 117 -12.96 -19.17 9.95
N ARG A 118 -12.65 -20.07 9.02
CA ARG A 118 -12.75 -21.53 9.25
C ARG A 118 -11.36 -22.15 9.40
N ARG A 119 -11.10 -22.76 10.56
CA ARG A 119 -9.85 -23.47 10.84
C ARG A 119 -10.03 -24.97 10.59
N PHE A 120 -9.09 -25.55 9.86
CA PHE A 120 -8.97 -26.99 9.65
C PHE A 120 -7.57 -27.46 10.05
N GLU A 121 -7.42 -28.73 10.43
CA GLU A 121 -6.12 -29.27 10.86
C GLU A 121 -5.21 -29.65 9.67
N GLU A 122 -5.76 -30.31 8.65
CA GLU A 122 -4.96 -30.79 7.49
C GLU A 122 -5.58 -30.46 6.12
N LYS A 123 -6.92 -30.39 6.06
CA LYS A 123 -7.69 -30.13 4.83
C LYS A 123 -8.86 -29.22 5.11
N GLY A 124 -8.98 -28.15 4.33
CA GLY A 124 -10.09 -27.20 4.41
C GLY A 124 -10.80 -27.01 3.08
N THR A 125 -12.07 -26.64 3.12
CA THR A 125 -12.82 -26.19 1.94
C THR A 125 -13.61 -24.94 2.30
N GLY A 126 -13.52 -23.91 1.44
CA GLY A 126 -14.25 -22.65 1.58
C GLY A 126 -14.46 -22.02 0.20
N GLU A 127 -15.66 -21.52 -0.07
CA GLU A 127 -16.03 -20.86 -1.34
C GLU A 127 -15.53 -21.58 -2.60
N GLY A 128 -15.73 -22.90 -2.66
CA GLY A 128 -15.33 -23.73 -3.81
C GLY A 128 -13.85 -24.10 -3.89
N VAL A 129 -12.99 -23.58 -3.01
CA VAL A 129 -11.55 -23.88 -2.97
C VAL A 129 -11.24 -24.91 -1.89
N ARG A 130 -10.50 -25.96 -2.25
CA ARG A 130 -9.98 -26.98 -1.32
C ARG A 130 -8.48 -26.79 -1.12
N ILE A 131 -8.05 -26.64 0.12
CA ILE A 131 -6.64 -26.51 0.51
C ILE A 131 -6.25 -27.75 1.30
N ARG A 132 -5.09 -28.35 0.96
CA ARG A 132 -4.48 -29.48 1.66
C ARG A 132 -2.99 -29.20 1.84
N ILE A 133 -2.49 -29.43 3.05
CA ILE A 133 -1.07 -29.34 3.37
C ILE A 133 -0.50 -30.75 3.37
N ASP A 134 0.25 -31.10 2.33
CA ASP A 134 0.86 -32.45 2.19
C ASP A 134 2.16 -32.60 3.00
N ASP A 135 2.84 -31.49 3.33
CA ASP A 135 4.02 -31.44 4.19
C ASP A 135 3.83 -30.42 5.34
N PRO A 136 3.21 -30.83 6.46
CA PRO A 136 2.99 -29.95 7.60
C PRO A 136 4.26 -29.52 8.33
N GLU A 137 5.40 -30.20 8.13
CA GLU A 137 6.68 -29.81 8.73
C GLU A 137 7.27 -28.62 7.97
N GLY A 138 7.27 -28.67 6.62
CA GLY A 138 7.71 -27.57 5.77
C GLY A 138 6.72 -26.41 5.68
N CYS A 139 5.41 -26.68 5.82
CA CYS A 139 4.34 -25.68 5.80
C CYS A 139 3.36 -25.91 6.96
N PRO A 140 3.68 -25.47 8.18
CA PRO A 140 2.83 -25.72 9.35
C PRO A 140 1.50 -24.96 9.31
N ARG A 141 1.35 -23.99 8.41
CA ARG A 141 0.13 -23.19 8.25
C ARG A 141 0.01 -22.64 6.83
N TYR A 142 -1.16 -22.85 6.24
CA TYR A 142 -1.59 -22.19 5.02
C TYR A 142 -2.98 -21.60 5.25
N ILE A 143 -3.15 -20.31 4.92
CA ILE A 143 -4.43 -19.60 5.01
C ILE A 143 -4.76 -19.10 3.61
N GLY A 144 -5.98 -19.38 3.16
CA GLY A 144 -6.53 -18.84 1.91
C GLY A 144 -7.82 -18.09 2.20
N VAL A 145 -8.04 -17.00 1.47
CA VAL A 145 -9.29 -16.23 1.47
C VAL A 145 -9.68 -16.02 0.02
N VAL A 146 -10.94 -16.30 -0.30
CA VAL A 146 -11.54 -16.04 -1.61
C VAL A 146 -12.20 -14.67 -1.55
N ILE A 147 -11.86 -13.79 -2.48
CA ILE A 147 -12.46 -12.46 -2.62
C ILE A 147 -12.90 -12.32 -4.07
N GLU A 148 -14.20 -12.18 -4.29
CA GLU A 148 -14.80 -12.07 -5.61
C GLU A 148 -15.16 -10.61 -5.94
N GLY A 149 -15.38 -10.32 -7.23
CA GLY A 149 -15.82 -9.00 -7.68
C GLY A 149 -14.74 -7.92 -7.64
N ILE A 150 -13.46 -8.30 -7.61
CA ILE A 150 -12.33 -7.35 -7.65
C ILE A 150 -12.10 -6.88 -9.08
N GLU A 151 -12.18 -5.56 -9.29
CA GLU A 151 -11.69 -4.91 -10.50
C GLU A 151 -10.20 -4.60 -10.33
N VAL A 152 -9.34 -5.22 -11.14
CA VAL A 152 -7.90 -4.96 -11.10
C VAL A 152 -7.59 -3.66 -11.83
N GLY A 153 -6.94 -2.72 -11.14
CA GLY A 153 -6.63 -1.40 -11.67
C GLY A 153 -5.55 -0.68 -10.88
N PRO A 154 -5.31 0.61 -11.17
CA PRO A 154 -4.37 1.42 -10.40
C PRO A 154 -4.72 1.45 -8.91
N SER A 155 -3.70 1.43 -8.07
CA SER A 155 -3.87 1.53 -6.61
C SER A 155 -4.42 2.91 -6.20
N PRO A 156 -5.23 2.97 -5.13
CA PRO A 156 -5.60 4.24 -4.51
C PRO A 156 -4.38 5.09 -4.17
N ALA A 157 -4.51 6.41 -4.28
CA ALA A 157 -3.39 7.35 -4.13
C ALA A 157 -2.62 7.18 -2.81
N TRP A 158 -3.33 6.93 -1.69
CA TRP A 158 -2.72 6.73 -0.38
C TRP A 158 -1.81 5.49 -0.34
N LEU A 159 -2.24 4.39 -0.96
CA LEU A 159 -1.51 3.13 -1.00
C LEU A 159 -0.27 3.27 -1.88
N ALA A 160 -0.46 3.86 -3.07
CA ALA A 160 0.64 4.14 -3.98
C ALA A 160 1.69 5.07 -3.34
N SER A 161 1.26 6.10 -2.62
CA SER A 161 2.16 7.03 -1.90
C SER A 161 3.00 6.30 -0.84
N ARG A 162 2.37 5.49 0.03
CA ARG A 162 3.08 4.72 1.07
C ARG A 162 4.12 3.75 0.51
N LEU A 163 3.83 3.09 -0.61
CA LEU A 163 4.81 2.22 -1.28
C LEU A 163 5.98 3.03 -1.87
N ARG A 164 5.70 4.17 -2.50
CA ARG A 164 6.77 5.06 -3.02
C ARG A 164 7.68 5.57 -1.91
N ALA A 165 7.14 5.90 -0.74
CA ALA A 165 7.89 6.37 0.41
C ALA A 165 8.99 5.39 0.86
N ILE A 166 8.74 4.07 0.69
CA ILE A 166 9.73 3.02 0.99
C ILE A 166 10.53 2.56 -0.25
N GLY A 167 10.43 3.30 -1.36
CA GLY A 167 11.12 3.00 -2.62
C GLY A 167 10.55 1.85 -3.43
N GLN A 168 9.35 1.38 -3.10
CA GLN A 168 8.61 0.41 -3.89
C GLN A 168 7.87 1.12 -5.02
N ARG A 169 7.78 0.48 -6.19
CA ARG A 169 6.99 0.98 -7.31
C ARG A 169 5.58 0.38 -7.23
N PRO A 170 4.52 1.20 -7.18
CA PRO A 170 3.14 0.71 -7.31
C PRO A 170 2.92 -0.01 -8.64
N ILE A 171 2.11 -1.07 -8.64
CA ILE A 171 1.82 -1.92 -9.80
C ILE A 171 0.31 -1.91 -10.10
N ASN A 172 -0.49 -2.46 -9.20
CA ASN A 172 -1.95 -2.46 -9.25
C ASN A 172 -2.49 -2.70 -7.84
N ASN A 173 -3.78 -2.42 -7.63
CA ASN A 173 -4.46 -2.52 -6.35
C ASN A 173 -4.29 -3.87 -5.62
N VAL A 174 -4.19 -4.99 -6.35
CA VAL A 174 -4.02 -6.33 -5.74
C VAL A 174 -2.58 -6.58 -5.29
N VAL A 175 -1.61 -6.38 -6.18
CA VAL A 175 -0.18 -6.59 -5.87
C VAL A 175 0.28 -5.62 -4.80
N ASP A 176 -0.15 -4.37 -4.90
CA ASP A 176 0.23 -3.33 -3.96
C ASP A 176 -0.38 -3.57 -2.57
N ALA A 177 -1.60 -4.10 -2.48
CA ALA A 177 -2.17 -4.52 -1.19
C ALA A 177 -1.32 -5.61 -0.52
N THR A 178 -0.85 -6.61 -1.28
CA THR A 178 0.04 -7.66 -0.71
C THR A 178 1.40 -7.11 -0.28
N ASN A 179 1.98 -6.19 -1.05
CA ASN A 179 3.25 -5.54 -0.71
C ASN A 179 3.10 -4.63 0.51
N TYR A 180 1.96 -3.94 0.61
CA TYR A 180 1.67 -3.08 1.73
C TYR A 180 1.60 -3.87 3.04
N VAL A 181 0.89 -4.99 3.06
CA VAL A 181 0.84 -5.88 4.24
C VAL A 181 2.21 -6.49 4.55
N LEU A 182 3.00 -6.85 3.53
CA LEU A 182 4.37 -7.32 3.72
C LEU A 182 5.21 -6.29 4.50
N HIS A 183 5.19 -5.02 4.10
CA HIS A 183 5.99 -3.99 4.76
C HIS A 183 5.38 -3.51 6.07
N GLU A 184 4.06 -3.47 6.20
CA GLU A 184 3.38 -3.06 7.44
C GLU A 184 3.59 -4.08 8.55
N LEU A 185 3.31 -5.37 8.27
CA LEU A 185 3.24 -6.44 9.26
C LEU A 185 4.38 -7.46 9.20
N GLY A 186 5.19 -7.46 8.14
CA GLY A 186 6.26 -8.44 7.94
C GLY A 186 5.76 -9.79 7.43
N GLN A 187 4.52 -9.86 6.93
CA GLN A 187 3.89 -11.08 6.45
C GLN A 187 3.83 -11.07 4.91
N PRO A 188 4.64 -11.89 4.22
CA PRO A 188 4.48 -12.08 2.79
C PRO A 188 3.11 -12.68 2.48
N LEU A 189 2.42 -12.10 1.50
CA LEU A 189 1.16 -12.59 0.97
C LEU A 189 1.29 -12.82 -0.53
N HIS A 190 0.37 -13.63 -1.07
CA HIS A 190 0.26 -13.85 -2.49
C HIS A 190 -1.20 -13.90 -2.90
N ALA A 191 -1.50 -13.37 -4.09
CA ALA A 191 -2.83 -13.43 -4.69
C ALA A 191 -2.77 -14.34 -5.91
N PHE A 192 -3.72 -15.28 -5.99
CA PHE A 192 -3.92 -16.14 -7.14
C PHE A 192 -5.18 -15.70 -7.88
N ASP A 193 -5.16 -15.80 -9.21
CA ASP A 193 -6.37 -15.69 -10.01
C ASP A 193 -7.17 -17.00 -9.85
N LEU A 194 -8.34 -16.89 -9.20
CA LEU A 194 -9.20 -18.02 -8.87
C LEU A 194 -9.64 -18.79 -10.12
N ASP A 195 -9.95 -18.09 -11.21
CA ASP A 195 -10.42 -18.70 -12.47
C ASP A 195 -9.29 -19.45 -13.19
N ALA A 196 -8.04 -19.07 -12.92
CA ALA A 196 -6.87 -19.73 -13.47
C ALA A 196 -6.38 -20.91 -12.61
N LEU A 197 -6.86 -21.04 -11.36
CA LEU A 197 -6.47 -22.14 -10.48
C LEU A 197 -6.98 -23.47 -11.04
N LYS A 198 -6.05 -24.41 -11.22
CA LYS A 198 -6.34 -25.78 -11.64
C LYS A 198 -5.99 -26.72 -10.51
N GLY A 199 -6.96 -27.48 -10.04
CA GLY A 199 -6.79 -28.50 -9.02
C GLY A 199 -7.42 -29.82 -9.44
N PRO A 200 -7.04 -30.94 -8.79
CA PRO A 200 -7.77 -32.20 -8.97
C PRO A 200 -9.22 -32.04 -8.46
N ALA A 201 -10.19 -32.60 -9.19
CA ALA A 201 -11.59 -32.71 -8.76
C ALA A 201 -11.73 -33.35 -7.37
#